data_AF-K9WHQ6-F1
#
_entry.id   AF-K9WHQ6-F1
#
_cell.length_a   1.000
_cell.length_b   1.000
_cell.length_c   1.000
_cell.angle_alpha   90.00
_cell.angle_beta   90.00
_cell.angle_gamma   90.00
#
_symmetry.space_group_name_H-M   'P 1'
#
loop_
_entity.id
_entity.type
_entity.pdbx_description
1 polymer ?
#
loop_
_entity_poly.entity_id
_entity_poly.type
_entity_poly.pdbx_seq_one_letter_code
_entity_poly.pdbx_strand_id
1 'polypeptide(L)'
;MSQVLTVSCKLEVTQGQVEKLDAVLRAFANCCEYVNKNTDPKLTNQIAVQSLIYKEARDYSGLSAQMTIHAIRRVCANRKTAKQQNRPVKGFAPTSATYDARTFTFKEKDWTVSLTTMKGREKFPLYIGNYQRHLLTGRNPKSAVLVKRKDGTYYLQIQLESEPPQPEQTDKVLGVDLGRTDICVTSEGEKFSGKQITLIRDKYARVRASLQQKASKGTRSTRRRARQVLQRLSGRERRFQAQVNHTVSYRLIQHAKNTKQTIALEDLTGIRERTNQQPRSKTERRRSNSWAFYQLRQFLTYKAIKFGVNLVFVDPRYTSQTCHKCLHIHPIRGESNRSGKRFRCGHSTSKVSNEPDGMQGTKVQDTKPEL
;
A
#
# COMPACT_ATOMS: atom_id res chain seq x y z
N MET A 1 2.57 12.74 16.03
CA MET A 1 1.47 11.80 15.70
C MET A 1 1.96 10.39 15.97
N SER A 2 1.21 9.58 16.73
CA SER A 2 1.55 8.17 16.94
C SER A 2 1.33 7.38 15.65
N GLN A 3 2.29 6.53 15.28
CA GLN A 3 2.18 5.62 14.15
C GLN A 3 1.82 4.23 14.66
N VAL A 4 0.76 3.64 14.12
CA VAL A 4 0.42 2.24 14.40
C VAL A 4 1.09 1.35 13.36
N LEU A 5 2.01 0.50 13.82
CA LEU A 5 2.67 -0.53 13.02
C LEU A 5 1.99 -1.87 13.26
N THR A 6 1.61 -2.56 12.18
CA THR A 6 0.98 -3.88 12.28
C THR A 6 1.99 -4.97 11.94
N VAL A 7 2.30 -5.83 12.92
CA VAL A 7 3.15 -7.00 12.76
C VAL A 7 2.27 -8.22 12.51
N SER A 8 2.46 -8.90 11.37
CA SER A 8 1.73 -10.12 11.06
C SER A 8 2.54 -11.35 11.47
N CYS A 9 2.02 -12.08 12.45
CA CYS A 9 2.61 -13.31 12.99
C CYS A 9 1.71 -14.49 12.63
N LYS A 10 2.29 -15.61 12.19
CA LYS A 10 1.52 -16.84 11.93
C LYS A 10 1.31 -17.55 13.28
N LEU A 11 0.12 -18.12 13.48
CA LEU A 11 -0.18 -18.95 14.65
C LEU A 11 0.13 -20.41 14.36
N GLU A 12 0.75 -21.09 15.31
CA GLU A 12 0.81 -22.54 15.35
C GLU A 12 -0.42 -23.04 16.09
N VAL A 13 -1.23 -23.86 15.40
CA VAL A 13 -2.54 -24.29 15.89
C VAL A 13 -2.66 -25.79 15.76
N THR A 14 -3.14 -26.44 16.82
CA THR A 14 -3.52 -27.86 16.80
C THR A 14 -4.94 -28.02 16.24
N GLN A 15 -5.34 -29.24 15.88
CA GLN A 15 -6.68 -29.48 15.30
C GLN A 15 -7.82 -29.07 16.25
N GLY A 16 -7.72 -29.37 17.55
CA GLY A 16 -8.70 -28.92 18.53
C GLY A 16 -8.74 -27.40 18.74
N GLN A 17 -7.64 -26.71 18.49
CA GLN A 17 -7.55 -25.25 18.54
C GLN A 17 -8.17 -24.59 17.31
N VAL A 18 -8.06 -25.22 16.13
CA VAL A 18 -8.67 -24.73 14.89
C VAL A 18 -10.18 -24.56 15.05
N GLU A 19 -10.86 -25.54 15.66
CA GLU A 19 -12.30 -25.48 15.91
C GLU A 19 -12.68 -24.31 16.82
N LYS A 20 -11.87 -24.05 17.85
CA LYS A 20 -12.10 -22.94 18.80
C LYS A 20 -11.91 -21.59 18.13
N LEU A 21 -10.85 -21.42 17.32
CA LEU A 21 -10.64 -20.19 16.55
C LEU A 21 -11.76 -19.97 15.52
N ASP A 22 -12.20 -21.02 14.84
CA ASP A 22 -13.30 -20.94 13.89
C ASP A 22 -14.63 -20.60 14.57
N ALA A 23 -14.91 -21.17 15.74
CA ALA A 23 -16.09 -20.82 16.54
C ALA A 23 -16.09 -19.33 16.89
N VAL A 24 -14.95 -18.79 17.32
CA VAL A 24 -14.80 -17.35 17.61
C VAL A 24 -15.02 -16.50 16.37
N LEU A 25 -14.41 -16.85 15.23
CA LEU A 25 -14.56 -16.08 13.99
C LEU A 25 -16.01 -16.09 13.48
N ARG A 26 -16.72 -17.22 13.61
CA ARG A 26 -18.14 -17.34 13.28
C ARG A 26 -19.00 -16.51 14.22
N ALA A 27 -18.82 -16.65 15.53
CA ALA A 27 -19.56 -15.88 16.53
C ALA A 27 -19.35 -14.36 16.34
N PHE A 28 -18.11 -13.93 16.07
CA PHE A 28 -17.78 -12.53 15.80
C PHE A 28 -18.48 -11.99 14.54
N ALA A 29 -18.47 -12.74 13.44
CA ALA A 29 -19.14 -12.36 12.21
C ALA A 29 -20.67 -12.35 12.38
N ASN A 30 -21.24 -13.36 13.05
CA ASN A 30 -22.67 -13.43 13.34
C ASN A 30 -23.13 -12.25 14.21
N CYS A 31 -22.34 -11.85 15.21
CA CYS A 31 -22.61 -10.66 15.99
C CYS A 31 -22.59 -9.39 15.12
N CYS A 32 -21.62 -9.26 14.21
CA CYS A 32 -21.58 -8.13 13.28
C CYS A 32 -22.80 -8.09 12.35
N GLU A 33 -23.21 -9.25 11.81
CA GLU A 33 -24.41 -9.36 10.97
C GLU A 33 -25.69 -9.01 11.73
N TYR A 34 -25.83 -9.53 12.96
CA TYR A 34 -26.97 -9.23 13.81
C TYR A 34 -27.08 -7.72 14.05
N VAL A 35 -25.99 -7.07 14.48
CA VAL A 35 -25.95 -5.62 14.67
C VAL A 35 -26.25 -4.87 13.36
N ASN A 36 -25.73 -5.36 12.22
CA ASN A 36 -25.93 -4.69 10.93
C ASN A 36 -27.39 -4.74 10.44
N LYS A 37 -28.10 -5.84 10.72
CA LYS A 37 -29.51 -6.04 10.32
C LYS A 37 -30.51 -5.38 11.25
N ASN A 38 -30.23 -5.38 12.55
CA ASN A 38 -31.17 -4.96 13.60
C ASN A 38 -30.94 -3.52 14.09
N THR A 39 -30.11 -2.72 13.38
CA THR A 39 -29.93 -1.30 13.69
C THR A 39 -29.99 -0.46 12.43
N ASP A 40 -30.42 0.80 12.55
CA ASP A 40 -30.50 1.73 11.42
C ASP A 40 -29.15 1.78 10.65
N PRO A 41 -29.14 1.45 9.34
CA PRO A 41 -27.94 1.53 8.49
C PRO A 41 -27.26 2.90 8.47
N LYS A 42 -28.00 3.99 8.73
CA LYS A 42 -27.46 5.36 8.78
C LYS A 42 -26.74 5.65 10.09
N LEU A 43 -26.99 4.87 11.14
CA LEU A 43 -26.37 5.07 12.45
C LEU A 43 -24.91 4.60 12.43
N THR A 44 -23.99 5.55 12.58
CA THR A 44 -22.53 5.33 12.54
C THR A 44 -21.84 5.62 13.87
N ASN A 45 -22.55 6.14 14.86
CA ASN A 45 -22.01 6.42 16.19
C ASN A 45 -21.96 5.13 17.01
N GLN A 46 -20.75 4.73 17.38
CA GLN A 46 -20.51 3.49 18.13
C GLN A 46 -21.21 3.45 19.49
N ILE A 47 -21.30 4.59 20.19
CA ILE A 47 -21.89 4.65 21.53
C ILE A 47 -23.40 4.45 21.43
N ALA A 48 -24.05 5.13 20.49
CA ALA A 48 -25.48 5.01 20.24
C ALA A 48 -25.88 3.59 19.79
N VAL A 49 -25.11 2.98 18.87
CA VAL A 49 -25.38 1.58 18.46
C VAL A 49 -25.21 0.64 19.64
N GLN A 50 -24.16 0.83 20.45
CA GLN A 50 -23.90 -0.01 21.60
C GLN A 50 -25.02 0.07 22.65
N SER A 51 -25.50 1.27 22.99
CA SER A 51 -26.59 1.43 23.96
C SER A 51 -27.89 0.77 23.50
N LEU A 52 -28.14 0.72 22.19
CA LEU A 52 -29.36 0.15 21.62
C LEU A 52 -29.36 -1.39 21.62
N ILE A 53 -28.28 -2.03 21.17
CA ILE A 53 -28.32 -3.45 20.79
C ILE A 53 -27.34 -4.35 21.55
N TYR A 54 -26.54 -3.80 22.48
CA TYR A 54 -25.46 -4.57 23.11
C TYR A 54 -25.91 -5.87 23.79
N LYS A 55 -27.00 -5.84 24.57
CA LYS A 55 -27.49 -7.02 25.31
C LYS A 55 -27.93 -8.11 24.32
N GLU A 56 -28.84 -7.78 23.41
CA GLU A 56 -29.37 -8.69 22.40
C GLU A 56 -28.27 -9.29 21.51
N ALA A 57 -27.32 -8.46 21.04
CA ALA A 57 -26.21 -8.91 20.22
C ALA A 57 -25.25 -9.85 20.97
N ARG A 58 -25.06 -9.61 22.28
CA ARG A 58 -24.25 -10.48 23.13
C ARG A 58 -24.92 -11.83 23.34
N ASP A 59 -26.20 -11.82 23.70
CA ASP A 59 -26.97 -13.04 23.99
C ASP A 59 -27.10 -13.90 22.73
N TYR A 60 -27.34 -13.28 21.57
CA TYR A 60 -27.41 -13.97 20.28
C TYR A 60 -26.08 -14.65 19.87
N SER A 61 -24.95 -13.99 20.12
CA SER A 61 -23.64 -14.47 19.64
C SER A 61 -22.86 -15.31 20.64
N GLY A 62 -23.20 -15.23 21.94
CA GLY A 62 -22.46 -15.87 23.03
C GLY A 62 -21.06 -15.30 23.25
N LEU A 63 -20.73 -14.16 22.64
CA LEU A 63 -19.40 -13.54 22.76
C LEU A 63 -19.16 -12.96 24.17
N SER A 64 -17.88 -12.88 24.54
CA SER A 64 -17.48 -12.10 25.70
C SER A 64 -17.83 -10.62 25.51
N ALA A 65 -18.08 -9.91 26.62
CA ALA A 65 -18.49 -8.50 26.61
C ALA A 65 -17.60 -7.61 25.72
N GLN A 66 -16.27 -7.76 25.82
CA GLN A 66 -15.33 -6.95 25.03
C GLN A 66 -15.41 -7.28 23.54
N MET A 67 -15.54 -8.56 23.18
CA MET A 67 -15.64 -8.97 21.78
C MET A 67 -16.93 -8.48 21.11
N THR A 68 -18.05 -8.47 21.83
CA THR A 68 -19.32 -7.88 21.36
C THR A 68 -19.15 -6.39 21.07
N ILE A 69 -18.49 -5.64 21.97
CA ILE A 69 -18.21 -4.21 21.77
C ILE A 69 -17.35 -4.00 20.52
N HIS A 70 -16.32 -4.83 20.30
CA HIS A 70 -15.50 -4.75 19.10
C HIS A 70 -16.26 -5.11 17.82
N ALA A 71 -17.20 -6.04 17.88
CA ALA A 71 -18.08 -6.35 16.75
C ALA A 71 -18.93 -5.13 16.38
N ILE A 72 -19.56 -4.48 17.37
CA ILE A 72 -20.35 -3.24 17.18
C ILE A 72 -19.50 -2.12 16.58
N ARG A 73 -18.29 -1.89 17.14
CA ARG A 73 -17.34 -0.90 16.61
C ARG A 73 -16.97 -1.18 15.17
N ARG A 74 -16.78 -2.45 14.80
CA ARG A 74 -16.47 -2.85 13.43
C ARG A 74 -17.61 -2.55 12.47
N VAL A 75 -18.87 -2.78 12.87
CA VAL A 75 -20.03 -2.41 12.05
C VAL A 75 -20.05 -0.90 11.82
N CYS A 76 -19.88 -0.11 12.87
CA CYS A 76 -19.87 1.34 12.79
C CYS A 76 -18.74 1.88 11.88
N ALA A 77 -17.52 1.35 12.01
CA ALA A 77 -16.38 1.73 11.18
C ALA A 77 -16.60 1.40 9.69
N ASN A 78 -17.19 0.22 9.41
CA ASN A 78 -17.55 -0.15 8.04
C ASN A 78 -18.66 0.74 7.47
N ARG A 79 -19.68 1.11 8.27
CA ARG A 79 -20.72 2.06 7.84
C ARG A 79 -20.15 3.45 7.51
N LYS A 80 -19.22 3.96 8.31
CA LYS A 80 -18.50 5.23 8.00
C LYS A 80 -17.78 5.16 6.67
N THR A 81 -17.04 4.08 6.43
CA THR A 81 -16.29 3.86 5.18
C THR A 81 -17.24 3.71 3.98
N ALA A 82 -18.32 2.96 4.16
CA ALA A 82 -19.36 2.73 3.16
C ALA A 82 -20.07 4.04 2.77
N LYS A 83 -20.37 4.91 3.75
CA LYS A 83 -20.92 6.25 3.53
C LYS A 83 -19.99 7.13 2.68
N GLN A 84 -18.69 7.12 2.95
CA GLN A 84 -17.71 7.87 2.13
C GLN A 84 -17.65 7.37 0.68
N GLN A 85 -17.98 6.10 0.44
CA GLN A 85 -17.96 5.48 -0.89
C GLN A 85 -19.34 5.45 -1.56
N ASN A 86 -20.37 6.05 -0.96
CA ASN A 86 -21.77 5.99 -1.42
C ASN A 86 -22.23 4.56 -1.73
N ARG A 87 -21.91 3.61 -0.84
CA ARG A 87 -22.26 2.19 -0.97
C ARG A 87 -22.84 1.68 0.34
N PRO A 88 -23.74 0.67 0.32
CA PRO A 88 -24.21 0.02 1.53
C PRO A 88 -23.19 -1.01 2.06
N VAL A 89 -23.24 -1.30 3.35
CA VAL A 89 -22.51 -2.43 3.96
C VAL A 89 -23.25 -3.72 3.60
N LYS A 90 -22.61 -4.60 2.82
CA LYS A 90 -23.24 -5.83 2.31
C LYS A 90 -23.32 -6.96 3.35
N GLY A 91 -22.30 -7.11 4.19
CA GLY A 91 -22.24 -8.18 5.18
C GLY A 91 -20.83 -8.45 5.71
N PHE A 92 -20.71 -9.41 6.63
CA PHE A 92 -19.51 -9.73 7.40
C PHE A 92 -19.17 -11.22 7.30
N ALA A 93 -18.02 -11.53 6.72
CA ALA A 93 -17.53 -12.90 6.61
C ALA A 93 -16.70 -13.31 7.86
N PRO A 94 -16.76 -14.59 8.29
CA PRO A 94 -16.04 -15.13 9.45
C PRO A 94 -14.55 -15.32 9.15
N THR A 95 -13.87 -14.20 8.94
CA THR A 95 -12.48 -14.14 8.45
C THR A 95 -11.56 -13.44 9.42
N SER A 96 -12.10 -12.62 10.33
CA SER A 96 -11.29 -11.92 11.31
C SER A 96 -12.05 -11.56 12.58
N ALA A 97 -11.34 -11.40 13.69
CA ALA A 97 -11.88 -10.96 14.98
C ALA A 97 -10.89 -10.00 15.66
N THR A 98 -11.38 -8.91 16.26
CA THR A 98 -10.54 -7.92 16.94
C THR A 98 -10.44 -8.27 18.41
N TYR A 99 -9.23 -8.11 18.95
CA TYR A 99 -8.88 -8.30 20.36
C TYR A 99 -8.20 -7.05 20.91
N ASP A 100 -8.36 -6.84 22.21
CA ASP A 100 -7.76 -5.77 23.00
C ASP A 100 -6.99 -6.33 24.20
N ALA A 101 -6.42 -5.45 25.05
CA ALA A 101 -5.62 -5.86 26.20
C ALA A 101 -6.37 -6.75 27.20
N ARG A 102 -7.72 -6.74 27.20
CA ARG A 102 -8.55 -7.58 28.07
C ARG A 102 -8.84 -8.96 27.47
N THR A 103 -8.63 -9.14 26.17
CA THR A 103 -8.95 -10.39 25.45
C THR A 103 -7.74 -10.98 24.73
N PHE A 104 -6.62 -10.27 24.72
CA PHE A 104 -5.34 -10.64 24.13
C PHE A 104 -4.19 -10.32 25.08
N THR A 105 -3.21 -11.22 25.12
CA THR A 105 -1.95 -11.01 25.85
C THR A 105 -0.79 -11.60 25.07
N PHE A 106 0.26 -10.84 24.84
CA PHE A 106 1.50 -11.32 24.25
C PHE A 106 2.50 -11.67 25.36
N LYS A 107 3.17 -12.82 25.22
CA LYS A 107 4.23 -13.28 26.13
C LYS A 107 5.52 -13.47 25.36
N GLU A 108 6.47 -12.56 25.58
CA GLU A 108 7.76 -12.57 24.90
C GLU A 108 8.62 -13.79 25.29
N LYS A 109 8.60 -14.21 26.56
CA LYS A 109 9.42 -15.32 27.10
C LYS A 109 9.38 -16.57 26.22
N ASP A 110 8.17 -16.97 25.83
CA ASP A 110 7.93 -18.20 25.06
C ASP A 110 7.39 -17.92 23.65
N TRP A 111 7.36 -16.64 23.24
CA TRP A 111 6.76 -16.20 21.97
C TRP A 111 5.34 -16.73 21.76
N THR A 112 4.53 -16.68 22.82
CA THR A 112 3.13 -17.14 22.81
C THR A 112 2.16 -15.98 22.91
N VAL A 113 0.95 -16.19 22.42
CA VAL A 113 -0.18 -15.27 22.61
C VAL A 113 -1.32 -15.99 23.32
N SER A 114 -1.96 -15.31 24.26
CA SER A 114 -3.19 -15.77 24.86
C SER A 114 -4.37 -15.03 24.25
N LEU A 115 -5.37 -15.77 23.77
CA LEU A 115 -6.59 -15.21 23.20
C LEU A 115 -7.81 -15.76 23.93
N THR A 116 -8.79 -14.90 24.19
CA THR A 116 -10.11 -15.32 24.68
C THR A 116 -10.86 -16.06 23.57
N THR A 117 -11.27 -17.29 23.85
CA THR A 117 -12.15 -18.09 22.99
C THR A 117 -13.56 -18.18 23.58
N MET A 118 -14.47 -18.86 22.88
CA MET A 118 -15.82 -19.15 23.40
C MET A 118 -15.82 -20.02 24.65
N LYS A 119 -14.76 -20.83 24.86
CA LYS A 119 -14.63 -21.77 25.99
C LYS A 119 -13.49 -21.38 26.95
N GLY A 120 -13.21 -20.09 27.08
CA GLY A 120 -12.13 -19.57 27.93
C GLY A 120 -10.88 -19.16 27.16
N ARG A 121 -9.80 -18.80 27.88
CA ARG A 121 -8.55 -18.33 27.25
C ARG A 121 -7.66 -19.50 26.86
N GLU A 122 -7.09 -19.43 25.67
CA GLU A 122 -6.10 -20.39 25.17
C GLU A 122 -4.79 -19.72 24.81
N LYS A 123 -3.71 -20.50 24.81
CA LYS A 123 -2.38 -20.06 24.41
C LYS A 123 -2.02 -20.65 23.04
N PHE A 124 -1.39 -19.83 22.21
CA PHE A 124 -0.97 -20.19 20.87
C PHE A 124 0.50 -19.77 20.68
N PRO A 125 1.39 -20.69 20.29
CA PRO A 125 2.73 -20.33 19.85
C PRO A 125 2.68 -19.51 18.57
N LEU A 126 3.60 -18.55 18.45
CA LEU A 126 3.78 -17.77 17.23
C LEU A 126 4.92 -18.35 16.39
N TYR A 127 4.64 -18.63 15.12
CA TYR A 127 5.67 -18.90 14.13
C TYR A 127 6.22 -17.56 13.61
N ILE A 128 7.35 -17.13 14.16
CA ILE A 128 7.96 -15.81 13.90
C ILE A 128 9.44 -15.92 13.54
N GLY A 129 9.87 -15.07 12.61
CA GLY A 129 11.28 -14.91 12.23
C GLY A 129 11.93 -13.69 12.90
N ASN A 130 13.18 -13.43 12.53
CA ASN A 130 14.00 -12.34 13.09
C ASN A 130 13.34 -10.96 12.98
N TYR A 131 12.64 -10.70 11.88
CA TYR A 131 11.94 -9.43 11.67
C TYR A 131 10.84 -9.19 12.70
N GLN A 132 9.97 -10.18 12.93
CA GLN A 132 8.90 -10.06 13.93
C GLN A 132 9.47 -9.99 15.34
N ARG A 133 10.49 -10.80 15.65
CA ARG A 133 11.17 -10.76 16.95
C ARG A 133 11.71 -9.36 17.25
N HIS A 134 12.49 -8.80 16.33
CA HIS A 134 13.04 -7.45 16.47
C HIS A 134 11.98 -6.37 16.72
N LEU A 135 10.80 -6.47 16.10
CA LEU A 135 9.73 -5.49 16.30
C LEU A 135 8.96 -5.67 17.61
N LEU A 136 8.88 -6.89 18.13
CA LEU A 136 8.08 -7.23 19.31
C LEU A 136 8.90 -7.24 20.61
N THR A 137 10.23 -7.39 20.53
CA THR A 137 11.10 -7.43 21.70
C THR A 137 11.01 -6.16 22.54
N GLY A 138 10.81 -6.32 23.84
CA GLY A 138 10.66 -5.21 24.79
C GLY A 138 9.36 -4.42 24.62
N ARG A 139 8.38 -4.93 23.85
CA ARG A 139 7.09 -4.27 23.61
C ARG A 139 5.96 -5.04 24.28
N ASN A 140 4.94 -4.31 24.73
CA ASN A 140 3.71 -4.87 25.29
C ASN A 140 2.50 -4.48 24.42
N PRO A 141 2.27 -5.15 23.28
CA PRO A 141 1.16 -4.83 22.39
C PRO A 141 -0.18 -5.05 23.08
N LYS A 142 -1.11 -4.11 22.89
CA LYS A 142 -2.44 -4.11 23.54
C LYS A 142 -3.59 -4.41 22.58
N SER A 143 -3.33 -4.51 21.29
CA SER A 143 -4.37 -4.72 20.28
C SER A 143 -3.90 -5.71 19.24
N ALA A 144 -4.79 -6.60 18.82
CA ALA A 144 -4.50 -7.58 17.80
C ALA A 144 -5.76 -7.92 16.99
N VAL A 145 -5.57 -8.29 15.72
CA VAL A 145 -6.65 -8.82 14.87
C VAL A 145 -6.29 -10.24 14.45
N LEU A 146 -7.11 -11.20 14.85
CA LEU A 146 -7.03 -12.57 14.34
C LEU A 146 -7.56 -12.57 12.91
N VAL A 147 -6.85 -13.22 11.99
CA VAL A 147 -7.21 -13.31 10.58
C VAL A 147 -7.04 -14.75 10.08
N LYS A 148 -8.10 -15.31 9.51
CA LYS A 148 -8.09 -16.56 8.76
C LYS A 148 -7.87 -16.29 7.28
N ARG A 149 -6.83 -16.89 6.71
CA ARG A 149 -6.53 -16.80 5.28
C ARG A 149 -7.28 -17.89 4.50
N LYS A 150 -7.37 -17.69 3.18
CA LYS A 150 -8.08 -18.62 2.26
C LYS A 150 -7.46 -20.02 2.19
N ASP A 151 -6.20 -20.16 2.57
CA ASP A 151 -5.48 -21.43 2.67
C ASP A 151 -5.74 -22.15 4.01
N GLY A 152 -6.62 -21.61 4.87
CA GLY A 152 -6.95 -22.18 6.18
C GLY A 152 -5.98 -21.78 7.29
N THR A 153 -4.92 -21.04 6.99
CA THR A 153 -3.92 -20.64 7.98
C THR A 153 -4.38 -19.44 8.81
N TYR A 154 -3.96 -19.40 10.08
CA TYR A 154 -4.29 -18.34 11.01
C TYR A 154 -3.10 -17.41 11.23
N TYR A 155 -3.38 -16.11 11.20
CA TYR A 155 -2.43 -15.06 11.49
C TYR A 155 -2.99 -14.14 12.55
N LEU A 156 -2.12 -13.65 13.42
CA LEU A 156 -2.41 -12.57 14.33
C LEU A 156 -1.72 -11.30 13.83
N GLN A 157 -2.49 -10.26 13.60
CA GLN A 157 -2.02 -8.93 13.24
C GLN A 157 -1.91 -8.09 14.51
N ILE A 158 -0.73 -8.09 15.10
CA ILE A 158 -0.42 -7.39 16.35
C ILE A 158 -0.17 -5.92 16.04
N GLN A 159 -0.88 -5.02 16.71
CA GLN A 159 -0.75 -3.59 16.54
C GLN A 159 0.21 -3.02 17.59
N LEU A 160 1.24 -2.32 17.12
CA LEU A 160 2.23 -1.64 17.92
C LEU A 160 2.06 -0.14 17.72
N GLU A 161 1.82 0.57 18.81
CA GLU A 161 1.93 2.02 18.82
C GLU A 161 3.40 2.39 18.95
N SER A 162 3.89 3.20 18.02
CA SER A 162 5.24 3.75 18.05
C SER A 162 5.14 5.26 17.91
N GLU A 163 5.96 5.96 18.69
CA GLU A 163 6.25 7.36 18.46
C GLU A 163 7.38 7.42 17.43
N PRO A 164 7.11 7.89 16.21
CA PRO A 164 8.16 8.05 15.22
C PRO A 164 9.12 9.18 15.64
N PRO A 165 10.41 9.09 15.26
CA PRO A 165 11.33 10.21 15.46
C PRO A 165 10.81 11.44 14.71
N GLN A 166 11.02 12.63 15.30
CA GLN A 166 10.68 13.87 14.62
C GLN A 166 11.55 14.06 13.38
N PRO A 167 10.98 14.56 12.26
CA PRO A 167 11.77 14.84 11.08
C PRO A 167 12.78 15.96 11.33
N GLU A 168 14.03 15.74 10.92
CA GLU A 168 15.05 16.80 10.94
C GLU A 168 14.70 17.89 9.92
N GLN A 169 14.73 19.15 10.33
CA GLN A 169 14.60 20.29 9.41
C GLN A 169 15.90 20.46 8.64
N THR A 170 15.80 20.43 7.31
CA THR A 170 16.96 20.48 6.41
C THR A 170 16.60 21.28 5.16
N ASP A 171 17.51 22.15 4.71
CA ASP A 171 17.35 22.90 3.45
C ASP A 171 17.78 22.09 2.22
N LYS A 172 18.46 20.95 2.44
CA LYS A 172 18.88 20.06 1.37
C LYS A 172 17.70 19.22 0.91
N VAL A 173 17.42 19.26 -0.38
CA VAL A 173 16.28 18.54 -0.99
C VAL A 173 16.79 17.49 -1.97
N LEU A 174 16.30 16.26 -1.82
CA LEU A 174 16.45 15.19 -2.80
C LEU A 174 15.18 15.15 -3.65
N GLY A 175 15.27 15.66 -4.87
CA GLY A 175 14.19 15.55 -5.86
C GLY A 175 14.08 14.11 -6.35
N VAL A 176 12.86 13.58 -6.45
CA VAL A 176 12.58 12.23 -6.93
C VAL A 176 11.54 12.29 -8.05
N ASP A 177 11.99 12.13 -9.30
CA ASP A 177 11.14 12.03 -10.48
C ASP A 177 10.67 10.58 -10.67
N LEU A 178 9.39 10.39 -10.95
CA LEU A 178 8.75 9.09 -11.10
C LEU A 178 8.44 8.81 -12.58
N GLY A 179 9.15 7.85 -13.18
CA GLY A 179 9.08 7.58 -14.61
C GLY A 179 8.31 6.32 -15.00
N ARG A 180 8.03 6.19 -16.31
CA ARG A 180 7.51 4.96 -16.94
C ARG A 180 8.60 3.95 -17.28
N THR A 181 9.80 4.44 -17.60
CA THR A 181 10.96 3.64 -18.02
C THR A 181 11.83 3.28 -16.83
N ASP A 182 12.16 4.29 -16.03
CA ASP A 182 12.83 4.17 -14.74
C ASP A 182 11.79 4.39 -13.64
N ILE A 183 11.83 3.58 -12.58
CA ILE A 183 10.90 3.64 -11.45
C ILE A 183 10.96 4.99 -10.78
N CYS A 184 12.18 5.42 -10.49
CA CYS A 184 12.48 6.77 -10.07
C CYS A 184 13.90 7.16 -10.44
N VAL A 185 14.11 8.46 -10.55
CA VAL A 185 15.41 9.11 -10.77
C VAL A 185 15.55 10.20 -9.72
N THR A 186 16.70 10.27 -9.05
CA THR A 186 16.98 11.31 -8.06
C THR A 186 17.66 12.53 -8.69
N SER A 187 17.61 13.69 -8.03
CA SER A 187 18.39 14.90 -8.38
C SER A 187 19.87 14.57 -8.56
N GLU A 188 20.40 13.75 -7.66
CA GLU A 188 21.80 13.31 -7.63
C GLU A 188 22.16 12.26 -8.70
N GLY A 189 21.21 11.91 -9.57
CA GLY A 189 21.45 11.03 -10.71
C GLY A 189 21.33 9.53 -10.44
N GLU A 190 20.92 9.11 -9.23
CA GLU A 190 20.63 7.70 -8.93
C GLU A 190 19.39 7.25 -9.71
N LYS A 191 19.49 6.10 -10.41
CA LYS A 191 18.43 5.60 -11.29
C LYS A 191 17.98 4.21 -10.88
N PHE A 192 16.69 4.07 -10.59
CA PHE A 192 16.07 2.78 -10.31
C PHE A 192 15.37 2.25 -11.55
N SER A 193 16.02 1.35 -12.29
CA SER A 193 15.52 0.84 -13.58
C SER A 193 14.21 0.06 -13.47
N GLY A 194 13.25 0.37 -14.35
CA GLY A 194 11.98 -0.36 -14.50
C GLY A 194 12.04 -1.51 -15.52
N LYS A 195 13.22 -1.81 -16.10
CA LYS A 195 13.38 -2.81 -17.18
C LYS A 195 12.94 -4.21 -16.74
N GLN A 196 13.40 -4.65 -15.56
CA GLN A 196 13.09 -5.99 -15.05
C GLN A 196 11.59 -6.17 -14.78
N ILE A 197 10.94 -5.14 -14.22
CA ILE A 197 9.48 -5.11 -14.05
C ILE A 197 8.80 -5.30 -15.41
N THR A 198 9.22 -4.53 -16.42
CA THR A 198 8.62 -4.58 -17.75
C THR A 198 8.76 -5.97 -18.38
N LEU A 199 9.96 -6.57 -18.33
CA LEU A 199 10.22 -7.93 -18.84
C LEU A 199 9.33 -8.98 -18.16
N ILE A 200 9.24 -8.92 -16.83
CA ILE A 200 8.41 -9.83 -16.04
C ILE A 200 6.93 -9.65 -16.41
N ARG A 201 6.44 -8.41 -16.48
CA ARG A 201 5.04 -8.13 -16.86
C ARG A 201 4.70 -8.65 -18.25
N ASP A 202 5.60 -8.49 -19.21
CA ASP A 202 5.40 -8.96 -20.58
C ASP A 202 5.41 -10.49 -20.67
N LYS A 203 6.27 -11.16 -19.90
CA LYS A 203 6.22 -12.62 -19.72
C LYS A 203 4.88 -13.07 -19.12
N TYR A 204 4.46 -12.48 -18.02
CA TYR A 204 3.19 -12.84 -17.36
C TYR A 204 1.97 -12.55 -18.23
N ALA A 205 1.99 -11.47 -19.02
CA ALA A 205 0.91 -11.15 -19.96
C ALA A 205 0.78 -12.21 -21.07
N ARG A 206 1.90 -12.62 -21.68
CA ARG A 206 1.91 -13.69 -22.69
C ARG A 206 1.41 -15.02 -22.13
N VAL A 207 1.93 -15.42 -20.97
CA VAL A 207 1.52 -16.66 -20.29
C VAL A 207 0.03 -16.63 -19.94
N ARG A 208 -0.47 -15.51 -19.40
CA ARG A 208 -1.89 -15.35 -19.05
C ARG A 208 -2.79 -15.42 -20.27
N ALA A 209 -2.42 -14.74 -21.37
CA ALA A 209 -3.19 -14.78 -22.61
C ALA A 209 -3.30 -16.22 -23.16
N SER A 210 -2.18 -16.95 -23.21
CA SER A 210 -2.18 -18.36 -23.65
C SER A 210 -3.05 -19.25 -22.76
N LEU A 211 -2.93 -19.10 -21.43
CA LEU A 211 -3.74 -19.87 -20.48
C LEU A 211 -5.23 -19.52 -20.55
N GLN A 212 -5.58 -18.25 -20.75
CA GLN A 212 -6.97 -17.81 -20.92
C GLN A 212 -7.58 -18.38 -22.20
N GLN A 213 -6.85 -18.35 -23.32
CA GLN A 213 -7.29 -18.98 -24.56
C GLN A 213 -7.56 -20.48 -24.37
N LYS A 214 -6.62 -21.20 -23.73
CA LYS A 214 -6.78 -22.64 -23.40
C LYS A 214 -7.93 -22.89 -22.42
N ALA A 215 -8.18 -21.99 -21.47
CA ALA A 215 -9.27 -22.08 -20.50
C ALA A 215 -10.66 -21.87 -21.13
N SER A 216 -10.73 -21.16 -22.26
CA SER A 216 -11.98 -20.93 -23.00
C SER A 216 -12.21 -22.00 -24.08
N LYS A 217 -11.19 -22.30 -24.89
CA LYS A 217 -11.33 -23.13 -26.11
C LYS A 217 -10.79 -24.56 -25.98
N GLY A 218 -10.14 -24.92 -24.87
CA GLY A 218 -9.56 -26.25 -24.70
C GLY A 218 -10.57 -27.35 -24.33
N THR A 219 -10.10 -28.60 -24.32
CA THR A 219 -10.84 -29.76 -23.80
C THR A 219 -11.18 -29.60 -22.31
N ARG A 220 -12.15 -30.36 -21.77
CA ARG A 220 -12.56 -30.29 -20.35
C ARG A 220 -11.37 -30.37 -19.39
N SER A 221 -10.44 -31.30 -19.61
CA SER A 221 -9.22 -31.48 -18.80
C SER A 221 -8.27 -30.28 -18.92
N THR A 222 -8.05 -29.78 -20.14
CA THR A 222 -7.23 -28.60 -20.41
C THR A 222 -7.78 -27.35 -19.74
N ARG A 223 -9.10 -27.11 -19.84
CA ARG A 223 -9.76 -25.97 -19.20
C ARG A 223 -9.59 -26.00 -17.68
N ARG A 224 -9.78 -27.16 -17.05
CA ARG A 224 -9.57 -27.36 -15.61
C ARG A 224 -8.12 -27.02 -15.21
N ARG A 225 -7.13 -27.62 -15.89
CA ARG A 225 -5.71 -27.39 -15.61
C ARG A 225 -5.30 -25.93 -15.82
N ALA A 226 -5.75 -25.30 -16.91
CA ALA A 226 -5.45 -23.90 -17.21
C ALA A 226 -5.98 -22.96 -16.11
N ARG A 227 -7.20 -23.18 -15.61
CA ARG A 227 -7.77 -22.40 -14.49
C ARG A 227 -6.97 -22.59 -13.19
N GLN A 228 -6.53 -23.81 -12.88
CA GLN A 228 -5.68 -24.07 -11.71
C GLN A 228 -4.34 -23.32 -11.81
N VAL A 229 -3.70 -23.33 -12.99
CA VAL A 229 -2.45 -22.59 -13.21
C VAL A 229 -2.68 -21.08 -13.09
N LEU A 230 -3.77 -20.55 -13.67
CA LEU A 230 -4.14 -19.13 -13.52
C LEU A 230 -4.33 -18.76 -12.03
N GLN A 231 -4.97 -19.62 -11.24
CA GLN A 231 -5.12 -19.42 -9.81
C GLN A 231 -3.77 -19.41 -9.07
N ARG A 232 -2.85 -20.33 -9.41
CA ARG A 232 -1.48 -20.38 -8.85
C ARG A 232 -0.62 -19.16 -9.22
N LEU A 233 -0.81 -18.60 -10.41
CA LEU A 233 -0.11 -17.40 -10.88
C LEU A 233 -0.72 -16.11 -10.31
N SER A 234 -1.94 -16.17 -9.79
CA SER A 234 -2.66 -15.02 -9.27
C SER A 234 -1.86 -14.28 -8.19
N GLY A 235 -1.76 -12.97 -8.35
CA GLY A 235 -1.07 -12.07 -7.43
C GLY A 235 0.46 -12.15 -7.44
N ARG A 236 1.12 -13.04 -8.21
CA ARG A 236 2.60 -13.11 -8.26
C ARG A 236 3.22 -11.81 -8.77
N GLU A 237 2.70 -11.28 -9.87
CA GLU A 237 3.12 -10.00 -10.45
C GLU A 237 2.98 -8.83 -9.45
N ARG A 238 1.85 -8.77 -8.75
CA ARG A 238 1.60 -7.76 -7.70
C ARG A 238 2.61 -7.88 -6.55
N ARG A 239 2.91 -9.10 -6.09
CA ARG A 239 3.90 -9.33 -5.03
C ARG A 239 5.30 -8.93 -5.47
N PHE A 240 5.69 -9.25 -6.70
CA PHE A 240 6.97 -8.83 -7.26
C PHE A 240 7.08 -7.29 -7.32
N GLN A 241 6.06 -6.60 -7.85
CA GLN A 241 6.05 -5.13 -7.88
C GLN A 241 6.14 -4.53 -6.46
N ALA A 242 5.38 -5.08 -5.51
CA ALA A 242 5.40 -4.63 -4.13
C ALA A 242 6.80 -4.79 -3.52
N GLN A 243 7.48 -5.91 -3.78
CA GLN A 243 8.85 -6.13 -3.31
C GLN A 243 9.80 -5.09 -3.88
N VAL A 244 9.75 -4.84 -5.19
CA VAL A 244 10.60 -3.82 -5.82
C VAL A 244 10.34 -2.44 -5.23
N ASN A 245 9.06 -2.04 -5.11
CA ASN A 245 8.69 -0.77 -4.51
C ASN A 245 9.16 -0.67 -3.05
N HIS A 246 9.10 -1.76 -2.27
CA HIS A 246 9.65 -1.79 -0.92
C HIS A 246 11.16 -1.58 -0.90
N THR A 247 11.91 -2.21 -1.80
CA THR A 247 13.37 -2.02 -1.87
C THR A 247 13.72 -0.59 -2.26
N VAL A 248 13.09 -0.04 -3.30
CA VAL A 248 13.34 1.33 -3.79
C VAL A 248 13.00 2.36 -2.71
N SER A 249 11.79 2.29 -2.14
CA SER A 249 11.39 3.22 -1.06
C SER A 249 12.26 3.09 0.19
N TYR A 250 12.78 1.91 0.50
CA TYR A 250 13.71 1.78 1.64
C TYR A 250 15.03 2.48 1.34
N ARG A 251 15.63 2.23 0.17
CA ARG A 251 16.89 2.84 -0.25
C ARG A 251 16.82 4.36 -0.27
N LEU A 252 15.77 4.94 -0.89
CA LEU A 252 15.58 6.39 -0.93
C LEU A 252 15.49 7.00 0.48
N ILE A 253 14.73 6.38 1.38
CA ILE A 253 14.59 6.87 2.76
C ILE A 253 15.90 6.75 3.54
N GLN A 254 16.64 5.64 3.38
CA GLN A 254 17.94 5.51 4.04
C GLN A 254 18.97 6.50 3.50
N HIS A 255 18.98 6.72 2.17
CA HIS A 255 19.84 7.71 1.54
C HIS A 255 19.56 9.10 2.11
N ALA A 256 18.32 9.57 2.02
CA ALA A 256 17.91 10.87 2.55
C ALA A 256 18.15 11.02 4.06
N LYS A 257 17.98 9.94 4.84
CA LYS A 257 18.30 9.94 6.27
C LYS A 257 19.80 10.14 6.50
N ASN A 258 20.65 9.43 5.76
CA ASN A 258 22.11 9.49 5.93
C ASN A 258 22.69 10.83 5.43
N THR A 259 22.11 11.40 4.37
CA THR A 259 22.53 12.68 3.80
C THR A 259 21.86 13.90 4.44
N LYS A 260 20.92 13.67 5.38
CA LYS A 260 20.09 14.70 6.02
C LYS A 260 19.39 15.58 4.99
N GLN A 261 18.55 14.94 4.18
CA GLN A 261 17.78 15.58 3.12
C GLN A 261 16.28 15.39 3.30
N THR A 262 15.53 16.39 2.89
CA THR A 262 14.08 16.28 2.65
C THR A 262 13.85 15.63 1.28
N ILE A 263 12.92 14.69 1.17
CA ILE A 263 12.54 14.11 -0.12
C ILE A 263 11.39 14.92 -0.71
N ALA A 264 11.56 15.39 -1.94
CA ALA A 264 10.50 16.00 -2.73
C ALA A 264 10.03 15.03 -3.82
N LEU A 265 8.74 14.68 -3.81
CA LEU A 265 8.12 13.79 -4.78
C LEU A 265 7.01 14.50 -5.54
N GLU A 266 6.94 14.33 -6.86
CA GLU A 266 5.80 14.84 -7.64
C GLU A 266 4.48 14.17 -7.24
N ASP A 267 3.43 14.97 -7.07
CA ASP A 267 2.08 14.46 -6.84
C ASP A 267 1.41 14.03 -8.14
N LEU A 268 1.62 12.76 -8.51
CA LEU A 268 1.02 12.14 -9.69
C LEU A 268 -0.47 11.76 -9.52
N THR A 269 -1.18 12.33 -8.55
CA THR A 269 -2.62 12.11 -8.38
C THR A 269 -3.38 12.61 -9.62
N GLY A 270 -4.29 11.79 -10.17
CA GLY A 270 -5.09 12.17 -11.34
C GLY A 270 -4.47 11.85 -12.72
N ILE A 271 -3.23 11.35 -12.78
CA ILE A 271 -2.57 11.04 -14.08
C ILE A 271 -3.32 9.96 -14.87
N ARG A 272 -3.91 8.97 -14.19
CA ARG A 272 -4.57 7.86 -14.86
C ARG A 272 -5.86 8.31 -15.53
N GLU A 273 -6.63 9.16 -14.86
CA GLU A 273 -7.87 9.75 -15.35
C GLU A 273 -7.60 10.53 -16.63
N ARG A 274 -6.60 11.41 -16.62
CA ARG A 274 -6.17 12.20 -17.80
C ARG A 274 -5.68 11.29 -18.94
N THR A 275 -4.78 10.35 -18.64
CA THR A 275 -4.19 9.49 -19.68
C THR A 275 -5.22 8.52 -20.28
N ASN A 276 -6.24 8.10 -19.52
CA ASN A 276 -7.30 7.20 -20.00
C ASN A 276 -8.26 7.87 -21.01
N GLN A 277 -8.30 9.19 -21.08
CA GLN A 277 -9.09 9.94 -22.07
C GLN A 277 -8.43 10.00 -23.46
N GLN A 278 -7.14 9.67 -23.58
CA GLN A 278 -6.39 9.72 -24.84
C GLN A 278 -6.42 8.39 -25.62
N PRO A 279 -6.48 8.42 -26.96
CA PRO A 279 -6.43 7.22 -27.79
C PRO A 279 -5.06 6.55 -27.67
N ARG A 280 -5.05 5.26 -27.29
CA ARG A 280 -3.81 4.50 -27.03
C ARG A 280 -3.96 3.04 -27.41
N SER A 281 -2.85 2.44 -27.82
CA SER A 281 -2.80 1.00 -28.11
C SER A 281 -3.11 0.15 -26.88
N LYS A 282 -3.62 -1.07 -27.08
CA LYS A 282 -3.88 -2.04 -26.00
C LYS A 282 -2.65 -2.30 -25.12
N THR A 283 -1.47 -2.35 -25.75
CA THR A 283 -0.19 -2.54 -25.06
C THR A 283 0.16 -1.33 -24.19
N GLU A 284 -0.01 -0.13 -24.72
CA GLU A 284 0.30 1.09 -23.98
C GLU A 284 -0.64 1.31 -22.80
N ARG A 285 -1.94 1.08 -23.00
CA ARG A 285 -2.95 1.13 -21.93
C ARG A 285 -2.62 0.16 -20.80
N ARG A 286 -2.19 -1.07 -21.12
CA ARG A 286 -1.74 -2.05 -20.11
C ARG A 286 -0.50 -1.56 -19.36
N ARG A 287 0.53 -1.08 -20.07
CA ARG A 287 1.81 -0.67 -19.45
C ARG A 287 1.64 0.55 -18.54
N SER A 288 0.87 1.55 -18.96
CA SER A 288 0.57 2.74 -18.16
C SER A 288 -0.27 2.42 -16.92
N ASN A 289 -1.37 1.68 -17.07
CA ASN A 289 -2.27 1.38 -15.95
C ASN A 289 -1.70 0.37 -14.95
N SER A 290 -0.71 -0.42 -15.35
CA SER A 290 -0.03 -1.37 -14.46
C SER A 290 1.00 -0.71 -13.55
N TRP A 291 1.37 0.55 -13.78
CA TRP A 291 2.36 1.20 -12.93
C TRP A 291 1.80 1.58 -11.55
N ALA A 292 2.50 1.20 -10.49
CA ALA A 292 2.02 1.30 -9.11
C ALA A 292 2.62 2.53 -8.38
N PHE A 293 2.58 3.72 -9.00
CA PHE A 293 3.10 4.97 -8.41
C PHE A 293 2.49 5.23 -7.02
N TYR A 294 1.17 5.08 -6.92
CA TYR A 294 0.45 5.23 -5.66
C TYR A 294 1.00 4.31 -4.56
N GLN A 295 1.34 3.06 -4.88
CA GLN A 295 1.91 2.13 -3.90
C GLN A 295 3.31 2.57 -3.46
N LEU A 296 4.16 3.02 -4.40
CA LEU A 296 5.49 3.53 -4.05
C LEU A 296 5.38 4.76 -3.15
N ARG A 297 4.48 5.70 -3.48
CA ARG A 297 4.15 6.86 -2.65
C ARG A 297 3.71 6.43 -1.25
N GLN A 298 2.76 5.51 -1.12
CA GLN A 298 2.34 4.98 0.18
C GLN A 298 3.52 4.43 0.99
N PHE A 299 4.43 3.72 0.31
CA PHE A 299 5.61 3.15 0.95
C PHE A 299 6.63 4.21 1.39
N LEU A 300 6.84 5.25 0.59
CA LEU A 300 7.65 6.40 0.99
C LEU A 300 7.02 7.09 2.20
N THR A 301 5.72 7.38 2.18
CA THR A 301 5.02 8.07 3.28
C THR A 301 5.18 7.36 4.62
N TYR A 302 4.84 6.06 4.70
CA TYR A 302 4.91 5.39 6.01
C TYR A 302 6.35 5.20 6.49
N LYS A 303 7.32 5.06 5.57
CA LYS A 303 8.73 4.91 5.93
C LYS A 303 9.39 6.23 6.29
N ALA A 304 9.03 7.32 5.62
CA ALA A 304 9.46 8.67 5.96
C ALA A 304 9.10 8.98 7.42
N ILE A 305 7.84 8.73 7.80
CA ILE A 305 7.40 8.82 9.20
C ILE A 305 8.23 7.89 10.09
N LYS A 306 8.37 6.60 9.73
CA LYS A 306 9.11 5.62 10.54
C LYS A 306 10.56 6.02 10.82
N PHE A 307 11.23 6.66 9.86
CA PHE A 307 12.65 6.99 9.94
C PHE A 307 12.93 8.46 10.26
N GLY A 308 11.90 9.30 10.43
CA GLY A 308 12.07 10.73 10.72
C GLY A 308 12.63 11.49 9.53
N VAL A 309 12.21 11.13 8.31
CA VAL A 309 12.59 11.84 7.09
C VAL A 309 11.41 12.69 6.64
N ASN A 310 11.66 13.95 6.32
CA ASN A 310 10.63 14.84 5.78
C ASN A 310 10.31 14.43 4.33
N LEU A 311 9.02 14.30 4.01
CA LEU A 311 8.55 13.95 2.67
C LEU A 311 7.50 14.97 2.22
N VAL A 312 7.83 15.71 1.17
CA VAL A 312 6.99 16.76 0.59
C VAL A 312 6.46 16.31 -0.76
N PHE A 313 5.17 16.57 -1.00
CA PHE A 313 4.55 16.35 -2.30
C PHE A 313 4.44 17.68 -3.04
N VAL A 314 4.99 17.74 -4.25
CA VAL A 314 5.02 18.95 -5.09
C VAL A 314 4.05 18.78 -6.27
N ASP A 315 3.31 19.82 -6.63
CA ASP A 315 2.43 19.78 -7.80
C ASP A 315 3.28 19.58 -9.09
N PRO A 316 3.02 18.55 -9.91
CA PRO A 316 3.77 18.30 -11.14
C PRO A 316 3.52 19.33 -12.26
N ARG A 317 2.65 20.33 -12.04
CA ARG A 317 2.39 21.38 -13.05
C ARG A 317 3.71 22.05 -13.45
N TYR A 318 3.91 22.10 -14.77
CA TYR A 318 5.05 22.75 -15.43
C TYR A 318 6.43 22.12 -15.19
N THR A 319 6.61 21.09 -14.35
CA THR A 319 7.94 20.45 -14.14
C THR A 319 8.52 19.83 -15.41
N SER A 320 7.66 19.40 -16.32
CA SER A 320 8.03 18.87 -17.65
C SER A 320 8.09 19.92 -18.77
N GLN A 321 7.61 21.13 -18.51
CA GLN A 321 7.52 22.24 -19.48
C GLN A 321 8.53 23.35 -19.17
N THR A 322 9.08 23.37 -17.95
CA THR A 322 9.97 24.41 -17.43
C THR A 322 11.43 24.01 -17.62
N CYS A 323 12.23 24.89 -18.21
CA CYS A 323 13.67 24.71 -18.27
C CYS A 323 14.30 24.90 -16.88
N HIS A 324 15.12 23.94 -16.42
CA HIS A 324 15.82 24.06 -15.13
C HIS A 324 16.81 25.24 -15.07
N LYS A 325 17.37 25.67 -16.22
CA LYS A 325 18.34 26.78 -16.30
C LYS A 325 17.68 28.16 -16.38
N CYS A 326 16.67 28.32 -17.22
CA CYS A 326 16.09 29.64 -17.52
C CYS A 326 14.63 29.81 -17.08
N LEU A 327 14.04 28.79 -16.43
CA LEU A 327 12.66 28.78 -15.96
C LEU A 327 11.58 29.04 -17.03
N HIS A 328 11.96 29.03 -18.31
CA HIS A 328 11.03 29.24 -19.41
C HIS A 328 10.10 28.04 -19.56
N ILE A 329 8.80 28.33 -19.55
CA ILE A 329 7.70 27.38 -19.75
C ILE A 329 7.34 27.37 -21.24
N HIS A 330 7.03 26.20 -21.79
CA HIS A 330 6.56 26.09 -23.17
C HIS A 330 5.36 27.04 -23.42
N PRO A 331 5.39 27.86 -24.50
CA PRO A 331 4.38 28.88 -24.73
C PRO A 331 2.97 28.30 -24.98
N ILE A 332 2.88 27.09 -25.51
CA ILE A 332 1.61 26.39 -25.75
C ILE A 332 1.28 25.47 -24.58
N ARG A 333 0.08 25.64 -24.00
CA ARG A 333 -0.42 24.87 -22.86
C ARG A 333 -0.57 23.39 -23.21
N GLY A 334 0.16 22.53 -22.51
CA GLY A 334 0.07 21.08 -22.67
C GLY A 334 1.10 20.49 -23.64
N GLU A 335 1.80 21.34 -24.37
CA GLU A 335 2.98 20.94 -25.13
C GLU A 335 4.23 21.07 -24.27
N SER A 336 5.26 20.31 -24.65
CA SER A 336 6.53 20.34 -23.95
C SER A 336 7.66 20.25 -24.95
N ASN A 337 8.77 20.89 -24.62
CA ASN A 337 10.05 20.77 -25.30
C ASN A 337 10.70 19.37 -25.15
N ARG A 338 9.93 18.35 -24.73
CA ARG A 338 10.40 17.01 -24.36
C ARG A 338 10.07 16.01 -25.46
N SER A 339 11.12 15.35 -25.98
CA SER A 339 11.00 14.16 -26.84
C SER A 339 11.63 12.97 -26.13
N GLY A 340 10.78 12.12 -25.54
CA GLY A 340 11.22 10.99 -24.72
C GLY A 340 12.00 11.42 -23.47
N LYS A 341 13.26 11.01 -23.36
CA LYS A 341 14.16 11.39 -22.25
C LYS A 341 14.86 12.74 -22.44
N ARG A 342 14.77 13.34 -23.64
CA ARG A 342 15.49 14.57 -23.99
C ARG A 342 14.55 15.77 -23.85
N PHE A 343 15.02 16.82 -23.18
CA PHE A 343 14.36 18.13 -23.12
C PHE A 343 15.24 19.14 -23.85
N ARG A 344 14.69 19.89 -24.80
CA ARG A 344 15.41 20.94 -25.52
C ARG A 344 14.78 22.29 -25.23
N CYS A 345 15.43 23.11 -24.43
CA CYS A 345 14.92 24.45 -24.15
C CYS A 345 14.74 25.24 -25.45
N GLY A 346 13.52 25.69 -25.73
CA GLY A 346 13.21 26.58 -26.86
C GLY A 346 13.55 28.05 -26.59
N HIS A 347 14.06 28.38 -25.40
CA HIS A 347 14.45 29.73 -25.04
C HIS A 347 15.89 30.00 -25.47
N SER A 348 16.07 30.79 -26.52
CA SER A 348 17.36 31.39 -26.87
C SER A 348 17.68 32.49 -25.87
N THR A 349 18.52 32.22 -24.87
CA THR A 349 19.18 33.31 -24.13
C THR A 349 20.28 33.87 -25.01
N SER A 350 20.01 34.96 -25.73
CA SER A 350 21.06 35.91 -26.08
C SER A 350 21.58 36.51 -24.77
N LYS A 351 22.71 36.00 -24.26
CA LYS A 351 23.48 36.77 -23.29
C LYS A 351 24.05 37.95 -24.05
N VAL A 352 23.50 39.13 -23.82
CA VAL A 352 24.17 40.40 -24.12
C VAL A 352 25.31 40.52 -23.12
N SER A 353 26.52 40.23 -23.55
CA SER A 353 27.75 40.75 -22.96
C SER A 353 28.56 41.29 -24.12
N ASN A 354 28.81 42.60 -24.08
CA ASN A 354 29.54 43.39 -25.07
C ASN A 354 30.89 42.75 -25.43
N GLU A 355 31.11 42.44 -26.70
CA GLU A 355 32.34 42.64 -27.50
C GLU A 355 32.14 42.02 -28.92
N PRO A 356 32.74 42.58 -29.99
CA PRO A 356 32.45 42.19 -31.35
C PRO A 356 33.30 41.00 -31.83
N ASP A 357 32.80 40.36 -32.88
CA ASP A 357 33.47 39.42 -33.79
C ASP A 357 33.54 37.93 -33.42
N GLY A 358 32.90 37.13 -34.28
CA GLY A 358 33.48 35.87 -34.75
C GLY A 358 32.91 34.56 -34.18
N MET A 359 32.33 33.77 -35.09
CA MET A 359 32.25 32.30 -35.09
C MET A 359 31.20 31.56 -34.23
N GLN A 360 30.33 30.89 -35.00
CA GLN A 360 29.79 29.53 -34.84
C GLN A 360 29.00 29.20 -33.57
N GLY A 361 27.67 29.18 -33.74
CA GLY A 361 26.71 28.67 -32.77
C GLY A 361 26.94 27.20 -32.41
N THR A 362 27.40 26.97 -31.18
CA THR A 362 27.48 25.64 -30.58
C THR A 362 26.12 25.29 -29.95
N LYS A 363 25.42 24.33 -30.56
CA LYS A 363 24.23 23.68 -29.99
C LYS A 363 24.66 22.84 -28.79
N VAL A 364 24.46 23.35 -27.58
CA VAL A 364 24.70 22.60 -26.34
C VAL A 364 23.65 21.49 -26.21
N GLN A 365 24.06 20.25 -26.48
CA GLN A 365 23.28 19.03 -26.23
C GLN A 365 23.61 18.51 -24.82
N ASP A 366 22.86 18.92 -23.81
CA ASP A 366 23.04 18.36 -22.47
C ASP A 366 21.84 17.52 -22.02
N THR A 367 22.14 16.26 -21.69
CA THR A 367 21.25 15.31 -21.07
C THR A 367 21.17 15.56 -19.56
N LYS A 368 19.98 15.91 -19.07
CA LYS A 368 19.62 16.01 -17.64
C LYS A 368 20.16 14.87 -16.77
N PRO A 369 20.56 15.18 -15.53
CA PRO A 369 19.84 14.81 -14.32
C PRO A 369 19.03 16.02 -13.80
N GLU A 370 18.29 15.85 -12.71
CA GLU A 370 17.58 16.88 -11.92
C GLU A 370 16.10 17.19 -12.25
N LEU A 371 15.24 16.75 -11.34
CA LEU A 371 14.73 17.62 -10.26
C LEU A 371 15.48 17.28 -8.98
#